data_AF-A0AAD8ANG8-F1
#
_entry.id   AF-A0AAD8ANG8-F1
#
_cell.length_a   1.000
_cell.length_b   1.000
_cell.length_c   1.000
_cell.angle_alpha   90.00
_cell.angle_beta   90.00
_cell.angle_gamma   90.00
#
_symmetry.space_group_name_H-M   'P 1'
#
loop_
_entity.id
_entity.type
_entity.pdbx_description
1 polymer ?
#
loop_
_entity_poly.entity_id
_entity_poly.type
_entity_poly.pdbx_seq_one_letter_code
_entity_poly.pdbx_strand_id
1 'polypeptide(L)' 'MAEQQPVEFKVSVPGEVALQLAQFCKRSTFDTFLSFTEGHLSADERAKRAYQMIAGIEAVARGLADAGIAPR' A
#
# COMPACT_ATOMS: atom_id res chain seq x y z
N MET A 1 0.96 23.21 -16.73
CA MET A 1 1.60 22.08 -16.01
C MET A 1 1.19 20.82 -16.73
N ALA A 2 2.13 19.96 -17.15
CA ALA A 2 1.80 18.76 -17.93
C ALA A 2 0.86 17.85 -17.12
N GLU A 3 -0.23 17.43 -17.75
CA GLU A 3 -1.23 16.55 -17.17
C GLU A 3 -0.59 15.16 -16.99
N GLN A 4 -0.27 14.80 -15.74
CA GLN A 4 0.24 13.46 -15.43
C GLN A 4 -0.91 12.46 -15.55
N GLN A 5 -0.98 11.78 -16.70
CA GLN A 5 -1.88 10.66 -16.91
C GLN A 5 -1.39 9.43 -16.14
N PRO A 6 -2.24 8.78 -15.33
CA PRO A 6 -1.91 7.50 -14.73
C PRO A 6 -1.63 6.48 -15.84
N VAL A 7 -0.55 5.71 -15.68
CA VAL A 7 -0.21 4.63 -16.62
C VAL A 7 -0.65 3.31 -16.00
N GLU A 8 -1.63 2.66 -16.61
CA GLU A 8 -2.06 1.31 -16.23
C GLU A 8 -1.18 0.26 -16.92
N PHE A 9 -0.61 -0.65 -16.13
CA PHE A 9 0.12 -1.81 -16.63
C PHE A 9 -0.68 -3.08 -16.31
N LYS A 10 -1.08 -3.81 -17.36
CA LYS A 10 -1.66 -5.15 -17.22
C LYS A 10 -0.55 -6.18 -17.42
N VAL A 11 -0.37 -7.05 -16.42
CA VAL A 11 0.67 -8.08 -16.43
C VAL A 11 0.03 -9.42 -16.16
N SER A 12 0.32 -10.41 -17.01
CA SER A 12 -0.06 -11.81 -16.79
C SER A 12 1.13 -12.55 -16.22
N VAL A 13 0.98 -13.07 -15.01
CA VAL A 13 2.01 -13.85 -14.32
C VAL A 13 1.40 -15.12 -13.72
N PRO A 14 2.20 -16.18 -13.50
CA PRO A 14 1.77 -17.35 -12.74
C PRO A 14 1.29 -16.95 -11.33
N GLY A 15 0.32 -17.69 -10.78
CA GLY A 15 -0.30 -17.34 -9.49
C GLY A 15 0.68 -17.23 -8.31
N GLU A 16 1.73 -18.05 -8.30
CA GLU A 16 2.80 -17.97 -7.30
C GLU A 16 3.58 -16.64 -7.37
N VAL A 17 3.83 -16.14 -8.59
CA VAL A 17 4.53 -14.88 -8.84
C VAL A 17 3.63 -13.70 -8.47
N ALA A 18 2.32 -13.80 -8.71
CA ALA A 18 1.35 -12.80 -8.25
C ALA A 18 1.36 -12.67 -6.72
N LEU A 19 1.42 -13.79 -5.99
CA LEU A 19 1.52 -13.79 -4.53
C LEU A 19 2.83 -13.16 -4.05
N GLN A 20 3.95 -13.50 -4.68
CA GLN A 20 5.26 -12.91 -4.35
C GLN A 20 5.29 -11.41 -4.63
N LEU A 21 4.71 -10.96 -5.74
CA LEU A 21 4.59 -9.55 -6.09
C LEU A 21 3.72 -8.80 -5.07
N ALA A 22 2.58 -9.38 -4.67
CA ALA A 22 1.74 -8.81 -3.62
C ALA A 22 2.49 -8.67 -2.29
N GLN A 23 3.27 -9.68 -1.89
CA GLN A 23 4.10 -9.63 -0.68
C GLN A 23 5.23 -8.60 -0.80
N PHE A 24 5.82 -8.47 -1.99
CA PHE A 24 6.83 -7.44 -2.26
C PHE A 24 6.26 -6.04 -2.12
N CYS A 25 5.12 -5.74 -2.76
CA CYS A 25 4.43 -4.45 -2.64
C CYS A 25 4.02 -4.14 -1.19
N LYS A 26 3.59 -5.16 -0.45
CA LYS A 26 3.28 -5.04 0.98
C LYS A 26 4.52 -4.75 1.82
N ARG A 27 5.67 -5.37 1.53
CA ARG A 27 6.93 -5.13 2.27
C ARG A 27 7.55 -3.77 1.94
N SER A 28 7.56 -3.36 0.67
CA SER A 28 8.13 -2.07 0.26
C SER A 28 7.39 -0.89 0.89
N THR A 29 6.09 -1.03 1.09
CA THR A 29 5.27 -0.04 1.81
C THR A 29 5.38 -0.19 3.32
N PHE A 30 5.52 -1.41 3.85
CA PHE A 30 5.65 -1.67 5.30
C PHE A 30 6.82 -0.93 5.95
N ASP A 31 8.03 -0.94 5.37
CA ASP A 31 9.18 -0.27 5.99
C ASP A 31 8.96 1.24 6.13
N THR A 32 8.28 1.84 5.14
CA THR A 32 7.87 3.25 5.17
C THR A 32 6.89 3.51 6.30
N PHE A 33 5.84 2.71 6.44
CA PHE A 33 4.84 2.89 7.51
C PHE A 33 5.40 2.57 8.89
N LEU A 34 6.28 1.57 9.00
CA LEU A 34 6.97 1.25 10.24
C LEU A 34 7.83 2.44 10.72
N SER A 35 8.43 3.20 9.80
CA SER A 35 9.18 4.42 10.14
C SER A 35 8.30 5.53 10.72
N PHE A 36 7.00 5.57 10.37
CA PHE A 36 6.04 6.51 10.92
C PHE A 36 5.43 6.07 12.26
N THR A 37 5.71 4.84 12.70
CA THR A 37 5.25 4.37 14.02
C THR A 37 6.10 4.92 15.14
N GLU A 38 5.47 5.12 16.29
CA GLU A 38 6.12 5.64 17.48
C GLU A 38 7.25 4.72 17.97
N GLY A 39 8.46 5.28 18.10
CA GLY A 39 9.66 4.51 18.48
C GLY A 39 9.69 3.99 19.92
N HIS A 40 8.81 4.49 20.80
CA HIS A 40 8.70 4.04 22.19
C HIS A 40 7.86 2.76 22.35
N LEU A 41 7.15 2.36 21.29
CA LEU A 41 6.36 1.14 21.30
C LEU A 41 7.22 -0.10 21.06
N SER A 42 6.72 -1.24 21.53
CA SER A 42 7.32 -2.54 21.24
C SER A 42 7.34 -2.83 19.74
N ALA A 43 8.27 -3.68 19.28
CA ALA A 43 8.38 -4.05 17.86
C ALA A 43 7.07 -4.63 17.31
N ASP A 44 6.36 -5.43 18.10
CA ASP A 44 5.09 -6.05 17.71
C ASP A 44 3.96 -5.02 17.56
N GLU A 45 3.87 -4.04 18.47
CA GLU A 45 2.88 -2.96 18.38
C GLU A 45 3.16 -2.05 17.19
N ARG A 46 4.44 -1.77 16.92
CA ARG A 46 4.86 -1.00 15.75
C ARG A 46 4.48 -1.74 14.47
N ALA A 47 4.75 -3.03 14.37
CA ALA A 47 4.35 -3.84 13.23
C ALA A 47 2.82 -3.83 13.03
N LYS A 48 2.05 -3.98 14.11
CA LYS A 48 0.59 -3.92 14.08
C LYS A 48 0.08 -2.57 13.56
N ARG A 49 0.64 -1.46 14.05
CA ARG A 49 0.24 -0.11 13.62
C ARG A 49 0.63 0.17 12.17
N ALA A 50 1.81 -0.28 11.73
CA ALA A 50 2.22 -0.16 10.33
C ALA A 50 1.24 -0.89 9.38
N TYR A 51 0.79 -2.09 9.74
CA TYR A 51 -0.24 -2.80 8.97
C TYR A 51 -1.60 -2.11 8.99
N GLN A 52 -1.99 -1.48 10.11
CA GLN A 52 -3.22 -0.69 10.18
C GLN A 52 -3.17 0.54 9.27
N MET A 53 -2.02 1.21 9.15
CA MET A 53 -1.83 2.33 8.24
C MET A 53 -1.98 1.90 6.77
N ILE A 54 -1.35 0.79 6.37
CA ILE A 54 -1.50 0.21 5.03
C ILE A 54 -2.98 -0.07 4.73
N ALA A 55 -3.66 -0.79 5.64
CA ALA A 55 -5.06 -1.14 5.48
C ALA A 55 -5.98 0.10 5.40
N GLY A 56 -5.68 1.14 6.18
CA GLY A 56 -6.39 2.42 6.13
C GLY A 56 -6.25 3.12 4.78
N ILE A 57 -5.04 3.16 4.22
CA ILE A 57 -4.78 3.77 2.91
C ILE A 57 -5.49 2.99 1.80
N GLU A 58 -5.46 1.65 1.83
CA GLU A 58 -6.20 0.83 0.86
C GLU A 58 -7.72 1.03 0.96
N ALA A 59 -8.26 1.24 2.17
CA ALA A 59 -9.67 1.54 2.37
C ALA A 59 -10.04 2.92 1.79
N VAL A 60 -9.22 3.94 2.05
CA VAL A 60 -9.42 5.30 1.51
C VAL A 60 -9.29 5.30 -0.01
N ALA A 61 -8.29 4.63 -0.56
CA ALA A 61 -8.09 4.54 -2.00
C ALA A 61 -9.28 3.88 -2.71
N ARG A 62 -9.83 2.79 -2.13
CA ARG A 62 -11.05 2.16 -2.63
C ARG A 62 -12.27 3.08 -2.54
N GLY A 63 -12.50 3.71 -1.39
CA GLY A 63 -13.63 4.61 -1.19
C GLY A 63 -13.58 5.83 -2.12
N LEU A 64 -12.39 6.36 -2.41
CA LEU A 64 -12.21 7.42 -3.40
C LEU A 64 -12.48 6.90 -4.81
N ALA A 65 -11.97 5.71 -5.17
CA ALA A 65 -12.22 5.10 -6.48
C ALA A 65 -13.72 4.86 -6.73
N ASP A 66 -14.47 4.39 -5.72
CA ASP A 66 -15.92 4.21 -5.77
C ASP A 66 -16.66 5.55 -6.00
N ALA A 67 -16.10 6.65 -5.49
CA ALA A 67 -16.58 8.01 -5.73
C ALA A 67 -16.11 8.62 -7.07
N GLY A 68 -15.41 7.85 -7.90
CA GLY A 68 -14.83 8.31 -9.16
C GLY A 68 -13.59 9.19 -9.01
N ILE A 69 -12.99 9.24 -7.81
CA ILE A 69 -11.78 9.99 -7.50
C ILE A 69 -10.62 9.00 -7.44
N ALA A 70 -9.66 9.10 -8.36
CA ALA A 70 -8.44 8.29 -8.32
C ALA A 70 -7.32 9.08 -7.62
N PRO A 71 -7.09 8.91 -6.30
CA PRO A 71 -5.97 9.54 -5.62
C PRO A 71 -4.65 8.99 -6.18
N ARG A 72 -3.70 9.89 -6.45
CA ARG A 72 -2.34 9.55 -6.88
C ARG A 72 -1.48 9.06 -5.73
#